data_AF-A0A353Z8H8-F1
#
_entry.id   AF-A0A353Z8H8-F1
#
_cell.length_a   1.000
_cell.length_b   1.000
_cell.length_c   1.000
_cell.angle_alpha   90.00
_cell.angle_beta   90.00
_cell.angle_gamma   90.00
#
_symmetry.space_group_name_H-M   'P 1'
#
loop_
_entity.id
_entity.type
_entity.pdbx_description
1 polymer ?
#
loop_
_entity_poly.entity_id
_entity_poly.type
_entity_poly.pdbx_seq_one_letter_code
_entity_poly.pdbx_strand_id
1 'polypeptide(L)'
;MVQSGAKRCPPDSIRGPFGVCLRSPIVMPQRTVPVEPVPVPLPPPLPDRSDSPAPAPGAWSAPQPPPPSAATPVPGLVSGPSSTACGVIRYPVDNGNPYGPKWRQKRPPGLPHWARRTSAENAARNAVVCFARAQNLGPAFVNVMLSLADNESGGRFALPANIFNALPDNQRQGVPRITAWGVFQFNNPAWARDISSLLGRRVTTPAWQCTPQQEVELPIRFYARIYRQVVAAGGRPLDAARGVRLQHHGPTYLQKFLQIGRSAGFATAWNQVPAENRTKIERSLTKWGLASGPR
;
A
#
# COMPACT_ATOMS: atom_id res chain seq x y z
N MET A 1 -25.71 6.38 52.04
CA MET A 1 -24.52 5.51 52.13
C MET A 1 -24.84 4.19 51.46
N VAL A 2 -24.31 3.93 50.27
CA VAL A 2 -24.43 2.63 49.58
C VAL A 2 -23.01 2.13 49.35
N GLN A 3 -22.62 1.07 50.06
CA GLN A 3 -21.32 0.42 49.87
C GLN A 3 -21.34 -0.41 48.58
N SER A 4 -20.55 -0.02 47.60
CA SER A 4 -20.31 -0.81 46.38
C SER A 4 -19.20 -1.82 46.65
N GLY A 5 -19.56 -3.08 46.83
CA GLY A 5 -18.63 -4.21 46.97
C GLY A 5 -18.12 -4.68 45.61
N ALA A 6 -16.87 -4.37 45.27
CA ALA A 6 -16.22 -4.88 44.06
C ALA A 6 -15.81 -6.36 44.25
N LYS A 7 -16.48 -7.27 43.55
CA LYS A 7 -16.08 -8.70 43.50
C LYS A 7 -14.74 -8.85 42.75
N ARG A 8 -13.75 -9.47 43.41
CA ARG A 8 -12.44 -9.81 42.83
C ARG A 8 -12.55 -11.01 41.88
N CYS A 9 -11.77 -11.02 40.79
CA CYS A 9 -11.67 -12.19 39.92
C CYS A 9 -10.87 -13.33 40.60
N PRO A 10 -11.13 -14.60 40.27
CA PRO A 10 -10.31 -15.73 40.69
C PRO A 10 -8.86 -15.62 40.16
N PRO A 11 -7.88 -16.27 40.82
CA PRO A 11 -6.44 -16.11 40.52
C PRO A 11 -6.04 -16.46 39.07
N ASP A 12 -6.80 -17.31 38.38
CA ASP A 12 -6.46 -17.78 37.02
C ASP A 12 -7.23 -17.08 35.89
N SER A 13 -7.77 -15.89 36.14
CA SER A 13 -8.59 -15.14 35.18
C SER A 13 -8.06 -13.74 34.91
N ILE A 14 -8.13 -13.31 33.65
CA ILE A 14 -7.73 -11.96 33.23
C ILE A 14 -8.99 -11.10 33.12
N ARG A 15 -8.96 -9.90 33.70
CA ARG A 15 -10.10 -8.97 33.68
C ARG A 15 -10.16 -8.25 32.33
N GLY A 16 -11.21 -8.51 31.56
CA GLY A 16 -11.44 -7.85 30.28
C GLY A 16 -11.93 -6.40 30.42
N PRO A 17 -11.95 -5.62 29.32
CA PRO A 17 -12.27 -4.18 29.31
C PRO A 17 -13.70 -3.81 29.77
N PHE A 18 -14.56 -4.80 30.05
CA PHE A 18 -15.93 -4.61 30.55
C PHE A 18 -16.18 -5.26 31.92
N GLY A 19 -15.13 -5.56 32.69
CA GLY A 19 -15.26 -6.12 34.03
C GLY A 19 -15.61 -7.61 34.09
N VAL A 20 -15.64 -8.30 32.95
CA VAL A 20 -15.86 -9.75 32.85
C VAL A 20 -14.52 -10.48 33.02
N CYS A 21 -14.47 -11.48 33.90
CA CYS A 21 -13.29 -12.33 34.10
C CYS A 21 -13.28 -13.43 33.02
N LEU A 22 -12.23 -13.47 32.19
CA LEU A 22 -12.04 -14.49 31.15
C LEU A 22 -11.01 -15.53 31.62
N ARG A 23 -11.31 -16.82 31.45
CA ARG A 23 -10.36 -17.92 31.75
C ARG A 23 -9.21 -17.91 30.74
N SER A 24 -7.97 -18.02 31.23
CA SER A 24 -6.79 -18.16 30.40
C SER A 24 -6.87 -19.44 29.55
N PRO A 25 -6.53 -19.39 28.24
CA PRO A 25 -6.47 -20.58 27.41
C PRO A 25 -5.33 -21.49 27.89
N ILE A 26 -5.63 -22.78 28.06
CA ILE A 26 -4.66 -23.83 28.41
C ILE A 26 -3.69 -23.97 27.23
N VAL A 27 -2.45 -23.56 27.44
CA VAL A 27 -1.34 -23.82 26.51
C VAL A 27 -0.93 -25.28 26.71
N MET A 28 -1.31 -26.16 25.77
CA MET A 28 -0.75 -27.50 25.73
C MET A 28 0.67 -27.46 25.15
N PRO A 29 1.66 -28.11 25.79
CA PRO A 29 3.01 -28.18 25.26
C PRO A 29 3.01 -29.03 23.98
N GLN A 30 3.39 -28.41 22.86
CA GLN A 30 3.63 -29.10 21.59
C GLN A 30 4.91 -29.94 21.74
N ARG A 31 4.77 -31.25 21.59
CA ARG A 31 5.87 -32.23 21.59
C ARG A 31 6.63 -32.07 20.27
N THR A 32 7.84 -31.52 20.30
CA THR A 32 8.75 -31.49 19.15
C THR A 32 9.29 -32.90 18.91
N VAL A 33 8.89 -33.50 17.79
CA VAL A 33 9.51 -34.73 17.27
C VAL A 33 10.67 -34.31 16.35
N PRO A 34 11.89 -34.84 16.52
CA PRO A 34 12.98 -34.59 15.60
C PRO A 34 12.65 -35.20 14.23
N VAL A 35 12.64 -34.37 13.20
CA VAL A 35 12.51 -34.80 11.80
C VAL A 35 13.91 -35.19 11.32
N GLU A 36 14.12 -36.49 11.06
CA GLU A 36 15.32 -36.96 10.37
C GLU A 36 15.39 -36.37 8.94
N PRO A 37 16.57 -35.93 8.47
CA PRO A 37 16.72 -35.42 7.12
C PRO A 37 16.57 -36.55 6.10
N VAL A 38 15.57 -36.42 5.23
CA VAL A 38 15.39 -37.29 4.07
C VAL A 38 16.55 -37.04 3.09
N PRO A 39 17.30 -38.07 2.67
CA PRO A 39 18.36 -37.89 1.69
C PRO A 39 17.79 -37.47 0.33
N VAL A 40 18.28 -36.35 -0.20
CA VAL A 40 17.93 -35.84 -1.52
C VAL A 40 18.73 -36.65 -2.56
N PRO A 41 18.08 -37.26 -3.58
CA PRO A 41 18.80 -37.95 -4.63
C PRO A 41 19.63 -36.95 -5.45
N LEU A 42 20.90 -37.30 -5.69
CA LEU A 42 21.80 -36.53 -6.54
C LEU A 42 21.28 -36.51 -7.99
N PRO A 43 21.37 -35.38 -8.70
CA PRO A 43 21.03 -35.32 -10.11
C PRO A 43 21.97 -36.22 -10.93
N PRO A 44 21.49 -36.79 -12.05
CA PRO A 44 22.32 -37.60 -12.93
C PRO A 44 23.48 -36.76 -13.52
N PRO A 45 24.62 -37.40 -13.84
CA PRO A 45 25.75 -36.73 -14.46
C PRO A 45 25.36 -36.16 -15.83
N LEU A 46 25.84 -34.95 -16.11
CA LEU A 46 25.68 -34.30 -17.42
C LEU A 46 26.40 -35.12 -18.50
N PRO A 47 25.84 -35.19 -19.73
CA PRO A 47 26.50 -35.86 -20.83
C PRO A 47 27.83 -35.18 -21.18
N ASP A 48 28.82 -36.02 -21.46
CA ASP A 48 30.17 -35.68 -21.88
C ASP A 48 30.13 -34.85 -23.17
N ARG A 49 30.53 -33.58 -23.08
CA ARG A 49 30.71 -32.69 -24.24
C ARG A 49 32.12 -32.82 -24.77
N SER A 50 32.45 -34.01 -25.23
CA SER A 50 33.65 -34.29 -26.01
C SER A 50 33.21 -34.59 -27.43
N ASP A 51 32.89 -33.53 -28.19
CA ASP A 51 32.92 -33.46 -29.66
C ASP A 51 32.20 -32.19 -30.15
N SER A 52 32.90 -31.06 -30.11
CA SER A 52 32.63 -29.89 -30.95
C SER A 52 33.88 -29.02 -31.05
N PRO A 53 34.34 -28.66 -32.26
CA PRO A 53 35.57 -27.89 -32.44
C PRO A 53 35.40 -26.45 -31.93
N ALA A 54 36.43 -25.94 -31.27
CA ALA A 54 36.50 -24.57 -30.77
C ALA A 54 36.49 -23.55 -31.92
N PRO A 55 35.71 -22.46 -31.86
CA PRO A 55 35.85 -21.34 -32.78
C PRO A 55 37.07 -20.47 -32.41
N ALA A 56 37.73 -19.94 -33.44
CA ALA A 56 38.91 -19.09 -33.37
C ALA A 56 38.69 -17.77 -32.60
N PRO A 57 39.75 -17.16 -32.03
CA PRO A 57 39.63 -15.93 -31.25
C PRO A 57 39.58 -14.71 -32.19
N GLY A 58 38.39 -14.11 -32.34
CA GLY A 58 38.20 -12.89 -33.12
C GLY A 58 36.97 -12.10 -32.66
N ALA A 59 37.22 -10.97 -32.01
CA ALA A 59 36.36 -9.79 -31.83
C ALA A 59 34.83 -10.01 -31.67
N TRP A 60 34.36 -10.17 -30.43
CA TRP A 60 32.98 -9.87 -30.08
C TRP A 60 32.89 -8.45 -29.52
N SER A 61 32.59 -7.49 -30.39
CA SER A 61 32.01 -6.22 -29.94
C SER A 61 30.56 -6.50 -29.53
N ALA A 62 30.19 -6.13 -28.30
CA ALA A 62 28.81 -6.16 -27.85
C ALA A 62 27.94 -5.30 -28.80
N PRO A 63 26.73 -5.75 -29.20
CA PRO A 63 25.83 -4.91 -29.97
C PRO A 63 25.49 -3.67 -29.15
N GLN A 64 25.81 -2.48 -29.69
CA GLN A 64 25.37 -1.22 -29.13
C GLN A 64 23.83 -1.18 -29.11
N PRO A 65 23.21 -0.64 -28.04
CA PRO A 65 21.78 -0.39 -28.06
C PRO A 65 21.46 0.60 -29.19
N PRO A 66 20.34 0.43 -29.90
CA PRO A 66 19.93 1.40 -30.91
C PRO A 66 19.79 2.79 -30.27
N PRO A 67 20.10 3.87 -31.02
CA PRO A 67 19.85 5.22 -30.53
C PRO A 67 18.36 5.35 -30.16
N PRO A 68 18.01 6.15 -29.14
CA PRO A 68 16.64 6.35 -28.75
C PRO A 68 15.85 6.89 -29.95
N SER A 69 15.00 6.03 -30.51
CA SER A 69 14.05 6.41 -31.54
C SER A 69 13.16 7.50 -30.96
N ALA A 70 13.03 8.63 -31.66
CA ALA A 70 12.19 9.73 -31.28
C ALA A 70 10.78 9.19 -30.97
N ALA A 71 10.37 9.32 -29.71
CA ALA A 71 9.10 8.82 -29.24
C ALA A 71 7.97 9.48 -30.05
N THR A 72 7.30 8.69 -30.88
CA THR A 72 6.01 9.04 -31.45
C THR A 72 5.07 9.36 -30.28
N PRO A 73 4.48 10.56 -30.20
CA PRO A 73 3.62 10.92 -29.08
C PRO A 73 2.40 10.00 -29.08
N VAL A 74 2.20 9.28 -27.99
CA VAL A 74 0.93 8.60 -27.71
C VAL A 74 -0.12 9.70 -27.52
N PRO A 75 -1.15 9.80 -28.39
CA PRO A 75 -2.22 10.76 -28.20
C PRO A 75 -3.01 10.33 -26.95
N GLY A 76 -3.05 11.16 -25.90
CA GLY A 76 -3.99 10.96 -24.79
C GLY A 76 -3.49 11.13 -23.36
N LEU A 77 -2.23 11.52 -23.10
CA LEU A 77 -1.87 12.02 -21.77
C LEU A 77 -2.34 13.47 -21.64
N VAL A 78 -3.63 13.64 -21.40
CA VAL A 78 -4.22 14.95 -21.10
C VAL A 78 -3.54 15.49 -19.84
N SER A 79 -2.90 16.66 -19.97
CA SER A 79 -2.45 17.49 -18.85
C SER A 79 -3.60 17.61 -17.85
N GLY A 80 -3.46 16.96 -16.69
CA GLY A 80 -4.43 17.11 -15.60
C GLY A 80 -4.54 18.57 -15.17
N PRO A 81 -5.69 19.00 -14.61
CA PRO A 81 -5.86 20.38 -14.17
C PRO A 81 -4.77 20.81 -13.18
N SER A 82 -4.34 22.06 -13.32
CA SER A 82 -3.26 22.68 -12.53
C SER A 82 -3.51 22.55 -11.02
N SER A 83 -2.49 22.16 -10.28
CA SER A 83 -2.51 21.92 -8.82
C SER A 83 -2.83 23.17 -7.97
N THR A 84 -2.90 24.35 -8.60
CA THR A 84 -3.14 25.64 -7.94
C THR A 84 -4.54 25.76 -7.31
N ALA A 85 -5.53 25.00 -7.80
CA ALA A 85 -6.91 25.10 -7.34
C ALA A 85 -7.13 24.68 -5.87
N CYS A 86 -6.23 23.86 -5.30
CA CYS A 86 -6.34 23.39 -3.93
C CYS A 86 -5.53 24.18 -2.91
N GLY A 87 -4.81 25.23 -3.37
CA GLY A 87 -3.95 26.05 -2.53
C GLY A 87 -2.75 25.29 -1.94
N VAL A 88 -1.92 26.03 -1.19
CA VAL A 88 -0.78 25.44 -0.47
C VAL A 88 -1.30 24.78 0.80
N ILE A 89 -1.03 23.47 0.96
CA ILE A 89 -1.34 22.77 2.21
C ILE A 89 -0.42 23.29 3.31
N ARG A 90 -1.00 23.98 4.30
CA ARG A 90 -0.42 24.18 5.63
C ARG A 90 -1.22 23.32 6.58
N TYR A 91 -0.56 22.44 7.34
CA TYR A 91 -1.26 21.66 8.37
C TYR A 91 -0.66 21.92 9.75
N PRO A 92 -1.50 22.03 10.79
CA PRO A 92 -1.03 22.15 12.16
C PRO A 92 -0.41 20.82 12.60
N VAL A 93 0.81 20.90 13.14
CA VAL A 93 1.42 19.77 13.84
C VAL A 93 0.72 19.65 15.20
N ASP A 94 0.33 18.43 15.57
CA ASP A 94 -0.21 18.18 16.91
C ASP A 94 0.94 18.23 17.93
N ASN A 95 0.74 18.97 19.03
CA ASN A 95 1.67 19.00 20.16
C ASN A 95 1.68 17.68 20.96
N GLY A 96 0.84 16.70 20.57
CA GLY A 96 0.82 15.33 21.08
C GLY A 96 1.94 14.42 20.56
N ASN A 97 1.58 13.21 20.11
CA ASN A 97 2.52 12.15 19.71
C ASN A 97 3.14 12.41 18.32
N PRO A 98 4.43 12.78 18.19
CA PRO A 98 5.04 13.26 16.94
C PRO A 98 5.09 12.23 15.80
N TYR A 99 4.91 10.93 16.09
CA TYR A 99 4.98 9.85 15.11
C TYR A 99 3.74 8.94 15.13
N GLY A 100 2.62 9.45 15.67
CA GLY A 100 1.36 8.72 15.77
C GLY A 100 1.26 7.76 16.97
N PRO A 101 0.14 7.03 17.11
CA PRO A 101 -0.20 6.32 18.35
C PRO A 101 0.78 5.21 18.76
N LYS A 102 1.33 4.48 17.79
CA LYS A 102 2.26 3.36 18.04
C LYS A 102 3.62 3.84 18.52
N TRP A 103 4.13 4.88 17.88
CA TRP A 103 5.49 5.38 18.10
C TRP A 103 5.55 6.43 19.19
N ARG A 104 4.45 7.16 19.42
CA ARG A 104 4.36 8.24 20.39
C ARG A 104 5.49 9.24 20.15
N GLN A 105 6.32 9.48 21.15
CA GLN A 105 7.52 10.33 21.10
C GLN A 105 8.76 9.59 20.54
N LYS A 106 8.74 8.26 20.46
CA LYS A 106 9.87 7.46 20.00
C LYS A 106 9.94 7.49 18.47
N ARG A 107 11.05 7.99 17.93
CA ARG A 107 11.28 8.00 16.48
C ARG A 107 11.32 6.56 15.92
N PRO A 108 10.59 6.26 14.83
CA PRO A 108 10.67 4.96 14.17
C PRO A 108 12.10 4.62 13.73
N PRO A 109 12.50 3.33 13.75
CA PRO A 109 13.82 2.89 13.31
C PRO A 109 14.15 3.36 11.88
N GLY A 110 15.30 3.99 11.72
CA GLY A 110 15.79 4.50 10.43
C GLY A 110 15.08 5.77 9.92
N LEU A 111 14.07 6.29 10.62
CA LEU A 111 13.48 7.58 10.26
C LEU A 111 14.45 8.71 10.68
N PRO A 112 14.79 9.66 9.79
CA PRO A 112 15.69 10.75 10.13
C PRO A 112 15.05 11.75 11.09
N HIS A 113 15.88 12.45 11.88
CA HIS A 113 15.40 13.39 12.91
C HIS A 113 14.68 14.61 12.33
N TRP A 114 14.98 14.98 11.08
CA TRP A 114 14.35 16.08 10.36
C TRP A 114 13.05 15.69 9.65
N ALA A 115 12.63 14.41 9.69
CA ALA A 115 11.37 14.00 9.09
C ALA A 115 10.21 14.76 9.73
N ARG A 116 9.20 15.11 8.91
CA ARG A 116 8.00 15.81 9.39
C ARG A 116 7.33 15.03 10.51
N ARG A 117 6.80 15.76 11.49
CA ARG A 117 5.94 15.19 12.54
C ARG A 117 4.54 14.94 12.01
N THR A 118 3.90 13.92 12.57
CA THR A 118 2.52 13.54 12.27
C THR A 118 1.56 14.67 12.66
N SER A 119 0.55 14.92 11.82
CA SER A 119 -0.51 15.88 12.13
C SER A 119 -1.57 15.32 13.09
N ALA A 120 -2.49 16.19 13.53
CA ALA A 120 -3.73 15.75 14.13
C ALA A 120 -4.55 14.85 13.18
N GLU A 121 -5.46 14.07 13.76
CA GLU A 121 -6.43 13.26 13.01
C GLU A 121 -7.26 14.11 12.06
N ASN A 122 -7.64 13.55 10.91
CA ASN A 122 -8.43 14.21 9.87
C ASN A 122 -7.81 15.48 9.25
N ALA A 123 -6.61 15.91 9.64
CA ALA A 123 -5.99 17.13 9.11
C ALA A 123 -5.83 17.13 7.58
N ALA A 124 -5.64 15.96 6.96
CA ALA A 124 -5.51 15.82 5.51
C ALA A 124 -6.85 15.74 4.76
N ARG A 125 -7.99 15.62 5.47
CA ARG A 125 -9.29 15.29 4.86
C ARG A 125 -9.71 16.30 3.79
N ASN A 126 -9.61 17.60 4.07
CA ASN A 126 -10.01 18.65 3.13
C ASN A 126 -9.11 18.64 1.88
N ALA A 127 -7.80 18.43 2.05
CA ALA A 127 -6.88 18.30 0.93
C ALA A 127 -7.21 17.07 0.08
N VAL A 128 -7.49 15.92 0.70
CA VAL A 128 -7.90 14.70 -0.02
C VAL A 128 -9.15 14.96 -0.86
N VAL A 129 -10.18 15.59 -0.29
CA VAL A 129 -11.41 15.95 -1.03
C VAL A 129 -11.10 16.89 -2.18
N CYS A 130 -10.33 17.95 -1.94
CA CYS A 130 -10.02 18.93 -2.96
C CYS A 130 -9.27 18.30 -4.14
N PHE A 131 -8.17 17.61 -3.87
CA PHE A 131 -7.37 16.99 -4.93
C PHE A 131 -8.12 15.87 -5.64
N ALA A 132 -8.99 15.12 -4.96
CA ALA A 132 -9.82 14.10 -5.60
C ALA A 132 -10.88 14.72 -6.50
N ARG A 133 -11.56 15.79 -6.06
CA ARG A 133 -12.53 16.53 -6.90
C ARG A 133 -11.88 17.17 -8.10
N ALA A 134 -10.66 17.70 -7.94
CA ALA A 134 -9.89 18.26 -9.04
C ALA A 134 -9.61 17.23 -10.16
N GLN A 135 -9.70 15.91 -9.89
CA GLN A 135 -9.55 14.90 -10.95
C GLN A 135 -10.77 14.77 -11.87
N ASN A 136 -11.92 15.36 -11.51
CA ASN A 136 -13.18 15.30 -12.24
C ASN A 136 -13.63 13.86 -12.58
N LEU A 137 -13.52 12.94 -11.60
CA LEU A 137 -13.87 11.52 -11.75
C LEU A 137 -15.16 11.13 -11.00
N GLY A 138 -15.95 12.12 -10.60
CA GLY A 138 -17.22 11.93 -9.91
C GLY A 138 -17.08 11.57 -8.42
N PRO A 139 -18.23 11.44 -7.72
CA PRO A 139 -18.28 11.24 -6.27
C PRO A 139 -17.68 9.90 -5.84
N ALA A 140 -17.78 8.87 -6.68
CA ALA A 140 -17.26 7.55 -6.35
C ALA A 140 -15.73 7.58 -6.15
N PHE A 141 -15.01 8.33 -6.99
CA PHE A 141 -13.57 8.51 -6.85
C PHE A 141 -13.21 9.25 -5.55
N VAL A 142 -13.94 10.31 -5.21
CA VAL A 142 -13.74 11.06 -3.96
C VAL A 142 -13.92 10.15 -2.73
N ASN A 143 -14.99 9.34 -2.72
CA ASN A 143 -15.27 8.44 -1.60
C ASN A 143 -14.22 7.34 -1.45
N VAL A 144 -13.68 6.77 -2.54
CA VAL A 144 -12.62 5.76 -2.41
C VAL A 144 -11.30 6.38 -1.94
N MET A 145 -10.99 7.64 -2.31
CA MET A 145 -9.83 8.36 -1.77
C MET A 145 -9.97 8.65 -0.29
N LEU A 146 -11.14 9.13 0.15
CA LEU A 146 -11.44 9.32 1.57
C LEU A 146 -11.36 7.99 2.34
N SER A 147 -11.92 6.92 1.78
CA SER A 147 -11.87 5.59 2.37
C SER A 147 -10.44 5.09 2.57
N LEU A 148 -9.56 5.30 1.59
CA LEU A 148 -8.15 4.95 1.72
C LEU A 148 -7.47 5.80 2.79
N ALA A 149 -7.63 7.13 2.75
CA ALA A 149 -7.00 8.02 3.73
C ALA A 149 -7.42 7.70 5.18
N ASP A 150 -8.71 7.39 5.40
CA ASP A 150 -9.26 7.01 6.71
C ASP A 150 -8.67 5.68 7.20
N ASN A 151 -8.69 4.65 6.35
CA ASN A 151 -8.20 3.32 6.71
C ASN A 151 -6.68 3.28 6.96
N GLU A 152 -5.92 4.05 6.17
CA GLU A 152 -4.46 3.98 6.18
C GLU A 152 -3.83 4.88 7.26
N SER A 153 -4.44 6.03 7.56
CA SER A 153 -3.85 6.99 8.51
C SER A 153 -4.84 7.71 9.42
N GLY A 154 -6.15 7.50 9.25
CA GLY A 154 -7.18 8.37 9.81
C GLY A 154 -7.07 9.80 9.26
N GLY A 155 -6.62 9.96 8.01
CA GLY A 155 -6.42 11.27 7.39
C GLY A 155 -5.32 12.12 8.06
N ARG A 156 -4.25 11.49 8.55
CA ARG A 156 -3.09 12.16 9.16
C ARG A 156 -1.96 12.32 8.14
N PHE A 157 -1.37 13.50 8.08
CA PHE A 157 -0.11 13.71 7.37
C PHE A 157 1.06 13.08 8.13
N ALA A 158 2.10 12.69 7.40
CA ALA A 158 3.38 12.25 7.96
C ALA A 158 3.25 11.16 9.04
N LEU A 159 2.28 10.25 8.89
CA LEU A 159 2.11 9.10 9.78
C LEU A 159 3.02 7.96 9.29
N PRO A 160 4.02 7.50 10.05
CA PRO A 160 4.72 6.26 9.75
C PRO A 160 3.83 5.06 10.09
N ALA A 161 3.95 3.97 9.32
CA ALA A 161 3.27 2.71 9.64
C ALA A 161 3.61 2.20 11.05
N ASN A 162 2.71 1.44 11.66
CA ASN A 162 2.92 0.87 13.00
C ASN A 162 4.12 -0.10 13.09
N ILE A 163 4.52 -0.68 11.96
CA ILE A 163 5.67 -1.59 11.83
C ILE A 163 6.81 -0.94 11.01
N PHE A 164 6.84 0.39 10.94
CA PHE A 164 7.85 1.13 10.18
C PHE A 164 9.28 0.75 10.61
N ASN A 165 10.11 0.43 9.62
CA ASN A 165 11.53 0.17 9.75
C ASN A 165 12.23 0.55 8.44
N ALA A 166 12.99 1.64 8.47
CA ALA A 166 13.77 2.15 7.34
C ALA A 166 15.28 1.85 7.46
N LEU A 167 15.71 1.10 8.49
CA LEU A 167 17.12 0.75 8.67
C LEU A 167 17.65 -0.07 7.48
N PRO A 168 18.96 0.04 7.16
CA PRO A 168 19.61 -0.83 6.18
C PRO A 168 19.63 -2.30 6.63
N ASP A 169 19.80 -3.20 5.67
CA ASP A 169 19.64 -4.66 5.85
C ASP A 169 20.50 -5.22 6.99
N ASN A 170 21.76 -4.79 7.06
CA ASN A 170 22.71 -5.17 8.10
C ASN A 170 22.33 -4.71 9.52
N GLN A 171 21.37 -3.79 9.68
CA GLN A 171 20.92 -3.28 10.97
C GLN A 171 19.53 -3.80 11.38
N ARG A 172 18.82 -4.55 10.53
CA ARG A 172 17.44 -4.99 10.80
C ARG A 172 17.34 -6.31 11.55
N GLN A 173 18.42 -7.09 11.67
CA GLN A 173 18.41 -8.38 12.39
C GLN A 173 17.25 -9.31 11.95
N GLY A 174 17.02 -9.42 10.63
CA GLY A 174 15.93 -10.22 10.07
C GLY A 174 14.55 -9.55 10.04
N VAL A 175 14.38 -8.37 10.64
CA VAL A 175 13.11 -7.62 10.58
C VAL A 175 12.87 -7.08 9.15
N PRO A 176 11.66 -7.25 8.59
CA PRO A 176 11.34 -6.71 7.27
C PRO A 176 11.47 -5.19 7.18
N ARG A 177 11.87 -4.70 6.00
CA ARG A 177 11.89 -3.27 5.70
C ARG A 177 10.48 -2.79 5.34
N ILE A 178 9.85 -2.02 6.22
CA ILE A 178 8.54 -1.41 5.96
C ILE A 178 8.67 0.10 6.05
N THR A 179 8.39 0.78 4.94
CA THR A 179 8.62 2.23 4.80
C THR A 179 7.34 3.00 4.45
N ALA A 180 6.18 2.39 4.71
CA ALA A 180 4.88 3.00 4.48
C ALA A 180 4.74 4.30 5.28
N TRP A 181 4.35 5.37 4.58
CA TRP A 181 4.36 6.73 5.09
C TRP A 181 3.15 7.54 4.62
N GLY A 182 2.64 8.36 5.53
CA GLY A 182 1.73 9.45 5.24
C GLY A 182 0.27 9.05 5.04
N VAL A 183 -0.50 9.96 4.44
CA VAL A 183 -1.96 9.87 4.31
C VAL A 183 -2.43 8.54 3.71
N PHE A 184 -1.74 8.07 2.68
CA PHE A 184 -2.06 6.85 1.94
C PHE A 184 -1.06 5.71 2.16
N GLN A 185 -0.18 5.81 3.17
CA GLN A 185 0.78 4.77 3.54
C GLN A 185 1.62 4.21 2.38
N PHE A 186 2.03 5.05 1.42
CA PHE A 186 2.93 4.63 0.35
C PHE A 186 4.30 4.26 0.92
N ASN A 187 4.78 3.05 0.61
CA ASN A 187 6.14 2.63 0.95
C ASN A 187 7.15 3.14 -0.10
N ASN A 188 8.44 3.16 0.24
CA ASN A 188 9.47 3.69 -0.66
C ASN A 188 9.52 2.99 -2.03
N PRO A 189 9.42 1.63 -2.14
CA PRO A 189 9.36 0.98 -3.44
C PRO A 189 8.15 1.42 -4.28
N ALA A 190 6.95 1.52 -3.69
CA ALA A 190 5.76 1.99 -4.38
C ALA A 190 5.89 3.47 -4.75
N TRP A 191 6.39 4.31 -3.85
CA TRP A 191 6.65 5.72 -4.12
C TRP A 191 7.60 5.90 -5.29
N ALA A 192 8.76 5.23 -5.25
CA ALA A 192 9.74 5.29 -6.32
C ALA A 192 9.17 4.77 -7.64
N ARG A 193 8.46 3.64 -7.67
CA ARG A 193 7.90 3.06 -8.91
C ARG A 193 6.73 3.87 -9.47
N ASP A 194 5.71 4.06 -8.65
CA ASP A 194 4.39 4.55 -9.10
C ASP A 194 4.41 6.05 -9.33
N ILE A 195 5.11 6.81 -8.48
CA ILE A 195 5.24 8.25 -8.66
C ILE A 195 6.24 8.58 -9.77
N SER A 196 7.32 7.79 -9.96
CA SER A 196 8.16 7.98 -11.15
C SER A 196 7.38 7.77 -12.44
N SER A 197 6.55 6.71 -12.48
CA SER A 197 5.68 6.44 -13.64
C SER A 197 4.69 7.56 -13.89
N LEU A 198 4.18 8.20 -12.83
CA LEU A 198 3.29 9.35 -12.94
C LEU A 198 4.00 10.60 -13.47
N LEU A 199 5.23 10.86 -13.01
CA LEU A 199 5.97 12.07 -13.34
C LEU A 199 6.82 11.97 -14.61
N GLY A 200 6.94 10.79 -15.21
CA GLY A 200 7.80 10.58 -16.38
C GLY A 200 9.30 10.74 -16.08
N ARG A 201 9.69 10.71 -14.80
CA ARG A 201 11.08 10.85 -14.36
C ARG A 201 11.34 10.02 -13.11
N ARG A 202 12.57 9.59 -12.91
CA ARG A 202 12.95 8.82 -11.73
C ARG A 202 12.86 9.66 -10.45
N VAL A 203 12.14 9.16 -9.46
CA VAL A 203 12.05 9.67 -8.09
C VAL A 203 12.93 8.78 -7.22
N THR A 204 14.00 9.35 -6.68
CA THR A 204 14.96 8.66 -5.81
C THR A 204 14.79 9.02 -4.33
N THR A 205 14.06 10.11 -4.05
CA THR A 205 13.79 10.58 -2.70
C THR A 205 12.80 9.66 -1.99
N PRO A 206 13.05 9.29 -0.71
CA PRO A 206 12.10 8.56 0.12
C PRO A 206 10.75 9.25 0.26
N ALA A 207 9.69 8.48 0.54
CA ALA A 207 8.35 9.01 0.71
C ALA A 207 8.26 10.06 1.82
N TRP A 208 9.02 9.92 2.91
CA TRP A 208 9.03 10.89 4.02
C TRP A 208 9.71 12.24 3.70
N GLN A 209 10.35 12.39 2.54
CA GLN A 209 10.88 13.67 2.06
C GLN A 209 9.85 14.47 1.24
N CYS A 210 8.68 13.89 0.94
CA CYS A 210 7.66 14.63 0.20
C CYS A 210 7.12 15.82 1.02
N THR A 211 6.72 16.88 0.34
CA THR A 211 5.97 17.97 0.96
C THR A 211 4.56 17.49 1.35
N PRO A 212 3.86 18.18 2.27
CA PRO A 212 2.47 17.85 2.61
C PRO A 212 1.55 17.76 1.38
N GLN A 213 1.74 18.67 0.42
CA GLN A 213 1.01 18.67 -0.83
C GLN A 213 1.31 17.42 -1.66
N GLN A 214 2.59 17.10 -1.86
CA GLN A 214 2.99 15.92 -2.64
C GLN A 214 2.49 14.61 -2.02
N GLU A 215 2.44 14.53 -0.69
CA GLU A 215 1.95 13.38 0.07
C GLU A 215 0.49 13.01 -0.28
N VAL A 216 -0.31 14.00 -0.67
CA VAL A 216 -1.73 13.83 -1.02
C VAL A 216 -1.94 13.85 -2.52
N GLU A 217 -1.41 14.86 -3.20
CA GLU A 217 -1.65 15.11 -4.63
C GLU A 217 -1.12 13.94 -5.48
N LEU A 218 0.12 13.48 -5.23
CA LEU A 218 0.76 12.50 -6.11
C LEU A 218 0.07 11.12 -6.02
N PRO A 219 -0.22 10.56 -4.82
CA PRO A 219 -1.04 9.35 -4.72
C PRO A 219 -2.43 9.48 -5.35
N ILE A 220 -3.13 10.61 -5.15
CA ILE A 220 -4.46 10.81 -5.76
C ILE A 220 -4.37 10.83 -7.28
N ARG A 221 -3.39 11.54 -7.86
CA ARG A 221 -3.18 11.55 -9.31
C ARG A 221 -2.84 10.16 -9.85
N PHE A 222 -2.04 9.39 -9.11
CA PHE A 222 -1.76 8.01 -9.45
C PHE A 222 -3.03 7.14 -9.42
N TYR A 223 -3.82 7.20 -8.35
CA TYR A 223 -5.08 6.45 -8.27
C TYR A 223 -6.11 6.91 -9.30
N ALA A 224 -6.13 8.19 -9.67
CA ALA A 224 -6.96 8.70 -10.76
C ALA A 224 -6.60 8.06 -12.10
N ARG A 225 -5.30 7.84 -12.37
CA ARG A 225 -4.85 7.08 -13.55
C ARG A 225 -5.39 5.65 -13.53
N ILE A 226 -5.32 4.96 -12.40
CA ILE A 226 -5.86 3.60 -12.26
C ILE A 226 -7.39 3.58 -12.44
N TYR A 227 -8.09 4.52 -11.82
CA TYR A 227 -9.53 4.64 -11.94
C TYR A 227 -9.94 4.83 -13.41
N ARG A 228 -9.30 5.76 -14.12
CA ARG A 228 -9.51 5.98 -15.56
C ARG A 228 -9.21 4.73 -16.39
N GLN A 229 -8.16 3.96 -16.06
CA GLN A 229 -7.84 2.72 -16.77
C GLN A 229 -8.94 1.67 -16.67
N VAL A 230 -9.58 1.53 -15.50
CA VAL A 230 -10.69 0.59 -15.31
C VAL A 230 -11.93 1.07 -16.05
N VAL A 231 -12.26 2.36 -15.97
CA VAL A 231 -13.40 2.95 -16.71
C VAL A 231 -13.20 2.81 -18.22
N ALA A 232 -12.01 3.13 -18.73
CA ALA A 232 -11.68 2.97 -20.15
C ALA A 232 -11.74 1.52 -20.64
N ALA A 233 -11.60 0.55 -19.73
CA ALA A 233 -11.78 -0.87 -20.02
C ALA A 233 -13.24 -1.35 -19.95
N GLY A 234 -14.21 -0.43 -19.82
CA GLY A 234 -15.64 -0.75 -19.72
C GLY A 234 -16.14 -0.96 -18.29
N GLY A 235 -15.33 -0.65 -17.27
CA GLY A 235 -15.72 -0.77 -15.87
C GLY A 235 -16.64 0.36 -15.41
N ARG A 236 -17.55 0.07 -14.49
CA ARG A 236 -18.40 1.08 -13.85
C ARG A 236 -17.65 1.77 -12.70
N PRO A 237 -18.18 2.88 -12.13
CA PRO A 237 -17.54 3.57 -11.01
C PRO A 237 -17.16 2.69 -9.81
N LEU A 238 -18.00 1.69 -9.49
CA LEU A 238 -17.70 0.72 -8.43
C LEU A 238 -16.53 -0.20 -8.79
N ASP A 239 -16.46 -0.67 -10.04
CA ASP A 239 -15.37 -1.53 -10.52
C ASP A 239 -14.04 -0.76 -10.52
N ALA A 240 -14.08 0.53 -10.89
CA ALA A 240 -12.92 1.40 -10.82
C ALA A 240 -12.46 1.67 -9.37
N ALA A 241 -13.40 1.82 -8.42
CA ALA A 241 -13.07 1.92 -7.00
C ALA A 241 -12.45 0.61 -6.47
N ARG A 242 -12.95 -0.56 -6.88
CA ARG A 242 -12.33 -1.86 -6.60
C ARG A 242 -10.92 -1.95 -7.17
N GLY A 243 -10.72 -1.54 -8.42
CA GLY A 243 -9.40 -1.51 -9.06
C GLY A 243 -8.39 -0.65 -8.29
N VAL A 244 -8.79 0.53 -7.81
CA VAL A 244 -7.97 1.38 -6.95
C VAL A 244 -7.57 0.66 -5.65
N ARG A 245 -8.53 -0.01 -4.98
CA ARG A 245 -8.24 -0.77 -3.75
C ARG A 245 -7.31 -1.95 -4.02
N LEU A 246 -7.52 -2.68 -5.12
CA LEU A 246 -6.65 -3.79 -5.52
C LEU A 246 -5.22 -3.31 -5.81
N GLN A 247 -5.06 -2.18 -6.50
CA GLN A 247 -3.73 -1.58 -6.69
C GLN A 247 -3.05 -1.25 -5.37
N HIS A 248 -3.82 -0.72 -4.41
CA HIS A 248 -3.29 -0.40 -3.08
C HIS A 248 -2.83 -1.66 -2.32
N HIS A 249 -3.52 -2.80 -2.48
CA HIS A 249 -3.05 -4.09 -1.96
C HIS A 249 -1.83 -4.64 -2.71
N GLY A 250 -1.75 -4.42 -4.02
CA GLY A 250 -0.59 -4.79 -4.83
C GLY A 250 -0.87 -4.75 -6.33
N PRO A 251 0.15 -4.44 -7.16
CA PRO A 251 -0.02 -4.25 -8.59
C PRO A 251 -0.50 -5.51 -9.34
N THR A 252 -0.11 -6.70 -8.87
CA THR A 252 -0.51 -7.97 -9.48
C THR A 252 -2.03 -8.21 -9.39
N TYR A 253 -2.68 -7.77 -8.31
CA TYR A 253 -4.13 -7.86 -8.17
C TYR A 253 -4.85 -6.99 -9.21
N LEU A 254 -4.40 -5.74 -9.40
CA LEU A 254 -4.96 -4.85 -10.42
C LEU A 254 -4.77 -5.42 -11.83
N GLN A 255 -3.56 -5.91 -12.15
CA GLN A 255 -3.26 -6.46 -13.47
C GLN A 255 -4.19 -7.60 -13.83
N LYS A 256 -4.35 -8.59 -12.93
CA LYS A 256 -5.29 -9.70 -13.13
C LYS A 256 -6.74 -9.23 -13.24
N PHE A 257 -7.14 -8.26 -12.42
CA PHE A 257 -8.49 -7.70 -12.44
C PHE A 257 -8.79 -6.98 -13.77
N LEU A 258 -7.86 -6.19 -14.31
CA LEU A 258 -7.99 -5.54 -15.62
C LEU A 258 -7.99 -6.55 -16.76
N GLN A 259 -7.12 -7.55 -16.72
CA GLN A 259 -7.03 -8.58 -17.75
C GLN A 259 -8.37 -9.33 -17.89
N ILE A 260 -8.90 -9.85 -16.76
CA ILE A 260 -10.17 -10.57 -16.75
C ILE A 260 -11.33 -9.62 -17.03
N GLY A 261 -11.27 -8.39 -16.52
CA GLY A 261 -12.31 -7.37 -16.74
C GLY A 261 -12.53 -7.07 -18.21
N ARG A 262 -11.44 -6.99 -19.00
CA ARG A 262 -11.50 -6.75 -20.46
C ARG A 262 -12.02 -7.96 -21.25
N SER A 263 -11.68 -9.18 -20.84
CA SER A 263 -12.03 -10.39 -21.61
C SER A 263 -13.37 -11.01 -21.21
N ALA A 264 -13.76 -10.92 -19.94
CA ALA A 264 -14.90 -11.64 -19.36
C ALA A 264 -15.80 -10.77 -18.48
N GLY A 265 -15.55 -9.45 -18.43
CA GLY A 265 -16.32 -8.49 -17.64
C GLY A 265 -15.87 -8.36 -16.18
N PHE A 266 -16.11 -7.18 -15.60
CA PHE A 266 -15.63 -6.84 -14.25
C PHE A 266 -16.34 -7.57 -13.10
N ALA A 267 -17.56 -8.06 -13.30
CA ALA A 267 -18.22 -8.94 -12.34
C ALA A 267 -17.45 -10.27 -12.20
N THR A 268 -17.08 -10.88 -13.33
CA THR A 268 -16.24 -12.09 -13.38
C THR A 268 -14.87 -11.82 -12.78
N ALA A 269 -14.23 -10.71 -13.15
CA ALA A 269 -12.94 -10.32 -12.58
C ALA A 269 -13.00 -10.17 -11.06
N TRP A 270 -14.08 -9.57 -10.54
CA TRP A 270 -14.29 -9.45 -9.10
C TRP A 270 -14.44 -10.81 -8.44
N ASN A 271 -15.16 -11.75 -9.07
CA ASN A 271 -15.34 -13.10 -8.56
C ASN A 271 -14.02 -13.91 -8.50
N GLN A 272 -12.96 -13.46 -9.16
CA GLN A 272 -11.64 -14.09 -9.17
C GLN A 272 -10.65 -13.49 -8.15
N VAL A 273 -11.03 -12.41 -7.46
CA VAL A 273 -10.25 -11.86 -6.35
C VAL A 273 -10.40 -12.79 -5.13
N PRO A 274 -9.31 -13.08 -4.37
CA PRO A 274 -9.40 -13.91 -3.16
C PRO A 274 -10.50 -13.42 -2.21
N ALA A 275 -11.29 -14.35 -1.66
CA ALA A 275 -12.50 -14.05 -0.91
C ALA A 275 -12.24 -13.12 0.30
N GLU A 276 -11.11 -13.30 0.99
CA GLU A 276 -10.69 -12.44 2.10
C GLU A 276 -10.51 -10.98 1.64
N ASN A 277 -9.81 -10.77 0.53
CA ASN A 277 -9.58 -9.43 -0.02
C ASN A 277 -10.88 -8.80 -0.52
N ARG A 278 -11.76 -9.57 -1.19
CA ARG A 278 -13.09 -9.07 -1.59
C ARG A 278 -13.88 -8.59 -0.39
N THR A 279 -13.96 -9.40 0.67
CA THR A 279 -14.74 -9.07 1.87
C THR A 279 -14.22 -7.81 2.55
N LYS A 280 -12.88 -7.67 2.69
CA LYS A 280 -12.25 -6.47 3.26
C LYS A 280 -12.53 -5.23 2.40
N ILE A 281 -12.44 -5.36 1.08
CA ILE A 281 -12.69 -4.25 0.16
C ILE A 281 -14.17 -3.86 0.16
N GLU A 282 -15.10 -4.81 -0.02
CA GLU A 282 -16.55 -4.54 -0.01
C GLU A 282 -16.99 -3.87 1.29
N ARG A 283 -16.58 -4.39 2.45
CA ARG A 283 -16.91 -3.78 3.74
C ARG A 283 -16.51 -2.31 3.78
N SER A 284 -15.33 -1.99 3.27
CA SER A 284 -14.85 -0.62 3.19
C SER A 284 -15.66 0.22 2.20
N LEU A 285 -15.94 -0.30 1.00
CA LEU A 285 -16.72 0.42 -0.01
C LEU A 285 -18.16 0.66 0.45
N THR A 286 -18.79 -0.30 1.14
CA THR A 286 -20.12 -0.16 1.75
C THR A 286 -20.13 0.88 2.86
N LYS A 287 -19.14 0.88 3.78
CA LYS A 287 -18.99 1.92 4.82
C LYS A 287 -18.99 3.34 4.22
N TRP A 288 -18.47 3.47 3.00
CA TRP A 288 -18.33 4.75 2.28
C TRP A 288 -19.41 4.98 1.21
N GLY A 289 -20.50 4.21 1.23
CA GLY A 289 -21.66 4.41 0.35
C GLY A 289 -21.37 4.14 -1.14
N LEU A 290 -20.30 3.39 -1.45
CA LEU A 290 -19.92 3.05 -2.83
C LEU A 290 -20.55 1.75 -3.32
N ALA A 291 -20.79 0.83 -2.40
CA ALA A 291 -21.46 -0.43 -2.66
C ALA A 291 -22.76 -0.48 -1.86
N SER A 292 -23.86 -0.77 -2.54
CA SER A 292 -25.07 -1.21 -1.87
C SER A 292 -24.78 -2.63 -1.37
N GLY A 293 -24.68 -2.82 -0.05
CA GLY A 293 -24.61 -4.17 0.50
C GLY A 293 -25.84 -4.98 0.08
N PRO A 294 -25.77 -6.33 0.08
CA PRO A 294 -27.00 -7.10 0.15
C PRO A 294 -27.76 -6.61 1.39
N ARG A 295 -28.99 -6.15 1.18
CA ARG A 295 -29.94 -5.96 2.29
C ARG A 295 -30.34 -7.34 2.80
#